data_AF-A0A7J0C8V5-F1
#
_entry.id   AF-A0A7J0C8V5-F1
#
_cell.length_a   1.000
_cell.length_b   1.000
_cell.length_c   1.000
_cell.angle_alpha   90.00
_cell.angle_beta   90.00
_cell.angle_gamma   90.00
#
_symmetry.space_group_name_H-M   'P 1'
#
loop_
_entity.id
_entity.type
_entity.pdbx_description
1 polymer ?
#
loop_
_entity_poly.entity_id
_entity_poly.type
_entity_poly.pdbx_seq_one_letter_code
_entity_poly.pdbx_strand_id
1 'polypeptide(L)'
;MVPPRPEERLAKAVRVAEQALIEFEIAVETFRVEVENFSRLHHQKLGPMYARLDELDALIAEAHASRTGDPEDVRRAEEARAIVMPMPGVEELFHDWMDSDGLSPRPPRCSPSSPSGPQAGQAQRGGPQALSRAGTQGAPGSGA
;
A
#
# COMPACT_ATOMS: atom_id res chain seq x y z
N MET A 1 -31.34 -43.94 -44.41
CA MET A 1 -30.92 -43.29 -43.16
C MET A 1 -31.78 -42.04 -43.00
N VAL A 2 -32.66 -41.98 -41.99
CA VAL A 2 -33.56 -40.84 -41.78
C VAL A 2 -32.72 -39.67 -41.25
N PRO A 3 -32.84 -38.45 -41.81
CA PRO A 3 -32.12 -37.30 -41.29
C PRO A 3 -32.57 -37.01 -39.84
N PRO A 4 -31.63 -36.63 -38.94
CA PRO A 4 -31.97 -36.34 -37.55
C PRO A 4 -33.00 -35.23 -37.50
N ARG A 5 -33.91 -35.31 -36.55
CA ARG A 5 -34.98 -34.31 -36.45
C ARG A 5 -34.40 -32.93 -36.10
N PRO A 6 -35.02 -31.83 -36.53
CA PRO A 6 -34.52 -30.48 -36.26
C PRO A 6 -34.16 -30.21 -34.79
N GLU A 7 -34.98 -30.71 -33.87
CA GLU A 7 -34.79 -30.62 -32.42
C GLU A 7 -33.54 -31.34 -31.93
N GLU A 8 -33.18 -32.50 -32.51
CA GLU A 8 -31.98 -33.25 -32.16
C GLU A 8 -30.71 -32.51 -32.61
N ARG A 9 -30.77 -31.86 -33.78
CA ARG A 9 -29.67 -31.02 -34.27
C ARG A 9 -29.49 -29.76 -33.42
N LEU A 10 -30.60 -29.12 -33.03
CA LEU A 10 -30.58 -27.96 -32.15
C LEU A 10 -30.00 -28.33 -30.78
N ALA A 11 -30.48 -29.41 -30.16
CA ALA A 11 -29.96 -29.88 -28.87
C ALA A 11 -28.47 -30.25 -28.91
N LYS A 12 -27.97 -30.71 -30.07
CA LYS A 12 -26.53 -30.92 -30.27
C LYS A 12 -25.78 -29.60 -30.36
N ALA A 13 -26.29 -28.64 -31.13
CA ALA A 13 -25.67 -27.33 -31.29
C ALA A 13 -25.61 -26.55 -29.97
N VAL A 14 -26.69 -26.59 -29.17
CA VAL A 14 -26.74 -25.96 -27.85
C VAL A 14 -25.68 -26.56 -26.93
N ARG A 15 -25.59 -27.89 -26.83
CA ARG A 15 -24.56 -28.53 -26.00
C ARG A 15 -23.13 -28.18 -26.40
N VAL A 16 -22.87 -28.06 -27.71
CA VAL A 16 -21.56 -27.62 -28.20
C VAL A 16 -21.29 -26.17 -27.81
N ALA A 17 -22.29 -25.30 -27.94
CA ALA A 17 -22.15 -23.90 -27.55
C ALA A 17 -21.97 -23.72 -26.04
N GLU A 18 -22.68 -24.48 -25.22
CA GLU A 18 -22.54 -24.49 -23.75
C GLU A 18 -21.15 -24.98 -23.33
N GLN A 19 -20.64 -26.05 -23.94
CA GLN A 19 -19.29 -26.54 -23.68
C GLN A 19 -18.24 -25.51 -24.08
N ALA A 20 -18.39 -24.90 -25.26
CA ALA A 20 -17.50 -23.84 -25.72
C ALA A 20 -17.53 -22.60 -24.82
N LEU A 21 -18.70 -22.28 -24.25
CA LEU A 21 -18.83 -21.17 -23.30
C LEU A 21 -18.04 -21.45 -22.01
N ILE A 22 -18.17 -22.66 -21.44
CA ILE A 22 -17.42 -23.06 -20.25
C ILE A 22 -15.91 -23.02 -20.51
N GLU A 23 -15.46 -23.54 -21.66
CA GLU A 23 -14.04 -23.51 -22.04
C GLU A 23 -13.52 -22.09 -22.19
N PHE A 24 -14.32 -21.20 -22.77
CA PHE A 24 -13.96 -19.79 -22.91
C PHE A 24 -13.89 -19.07 -21.56
N GLU A 25 -14.83 -19.33 -20.65
CA GLU A 25 -14.82 -18.78 -19.30
C GLU A 25 -13.55 -19.21 -18.54
N ILE A 26 -13.21 -20.50 -18.60
CA ILE A 26 -11.98 -21.01 -18.00
C ILE A 26 -10.75 -20.34 -18.62
N ALA A 27 -10.70 -20.18 -19.94
CA ALA A 27 -9.57 -19.55 -20.62
C ALA A 27 -9.41 -18.09 -20.20
N VAL A 28 -10.49 -17.32 -20.14
CA VAL A 28 -10.47 -15.90 -19.72
C VAL A 28 -9.98 -15.75 -18.28
N GLU A 29 -10.50 -16.57 -17.36
CA GLU A 29 -10.07 -16.50 -15.97
C GLU A 29 -8.60 -16.91 -15.81
N THR A 30 -8.15 -17.92 -16.56
CA THR A 30 -6.73 -18.32 -16.59
C THR A 30 -5.85 -17.17 -17.09
N PHE A 31 -6.20 -16.54 -18.21
CA PHE A 31 -5.44 -15.41 -18.74
C PHE A 31 -5.40 -14.22 -17.77
N ARG A 32 -6.50 -13.95 -17.04
CA ARG A 32 -6.53 -12.89 -16.04
C ARG A 32 -5.49 -13.11 -14.95
N VAL A 33 -5.42 -14.33 -14.42
CA VAL A 33 -4.43 -14.70 -13.39
C VAL A 33 -3.00 -14.65 -13.95
N GLU A 34 -2.79 -15.09 -15.18
CA GLU A 34 -1.48 -15.03 -15.84
C GLU A 34 -0.99 -13.60 -16.03
N VAL A 35 -1.86 -12.68 -16.48
CA VAL A 35 -1.54 -11.26 -16.62
C VAL A 35 -1.16 -10.66 -15.26
N GLU A 36 -1.93 -10.94 -14.21
CA GLU A 36 -1.60 -10.46 -12.86
C GLU A 36 -0.26 -11.01 -12.36
N ASN A 37 -0.01 -12.31 -12.57
CA ASN A 37 1.25 -12.94 -12.19
C ASN A 37 2.44 -12.36 -12.97
N PHE A 38 2.26 -12.08 -14.26
CA PHE A 38 3.27 -11.40 -15.08
C PHE A 38 3.54 -10.01 -14.54
N SER A 39 2.52 -9.17 -14.32
CA SER A 39 2.70 -7.84 -13.74
C SER A 39 3.44 -7.87 -12.41
N ARG A 40 3.14 -8.84 -11.53
CA ARG A 40 3.86 -9.03 -10.27
C ARG A 40 5.32 -9.43 -10.49
N LEU A 41 5.57 -10.39 -11.38
CA LEU A 41 6.94 -10.80 -11.73
C LEU A 41 7.74 -9.64 -12.32
N HIS A 42 7.10 -8.77 -13.11
CA HIS A 42 7.72 -7.59 -13.69
C HIS A 42 8.17 -6.62 -12.60
N HIS A 43 7.31 -6.31 -11.64
CA HIS A 43 7.69 -5.46 -10.52
C HIS A 43 8.83 -6.08 -9.69
N GLN A 44 8.76 -7.39 -9.42
CA GLN A 44 9.78 -8.08 -8.62
C GLN A 44 11.15 -8.18 -9.32
N LYS A 45 11.18 -8.37 -10.65
CA LYS A 45 12.42 -8.61 -11.39
C LYS A 45 12.96 -7.37 -12.11
N LEU A 46 12.09 -6.60 -12.76
CA LEU A 46 12.49 -5.40 -13.50
C LEU A 46 12.54 -4.16 -12.63
N GLY A 47 11.74 -4.07 -11.56
CA GLY A 47 11.82 -2.96 -10.60
C GLY A 47 13.25 -2.71 -10.09
N PRO A 48 13.93 -3.75 -9.55
CA PRO A 48 15.34 -3.61 -9.14
C PRO A 48 16.30 -3.28 -10.28
N MET A 49 16.01 -3.71 -11.52
CA MET A 49 16.84 -3.38 -12.68
C MET A 49 16.74 -1.89 -13.05
N TYR A 50 15.53 -1.31 -13.03
CA TYR A 50 15.35 0.12 -13.27
C TYR A 50 16.05 0.96 -12.21
N ALA A 51 15.89 0.59 -10.92
CA ALA A 51 16.63 1.26 -9.85
C ALA A 51 18.16 1.15 -10.03
N ARG A 52 18.65 0.02 -10.56
CA ARG A 52 20.07 -0.14 -10.87
C ARG A 52 20.55 0.73 -12.03
N LEU A 53 19.69 0.98 -13.03
CA LEU A 53 19.99 1.89 -14.12
C LEU A 53 20.07 3.33 -13.62
N ASP A 54 19.12 3.76 -12.78
CA ASP A 54 19.13 5.10 -12.19
C ASP A 54 20.41 5.33 -11.36
N GLU A 55 20.84 4.33 -10.58
CA GLU A 55 22.12 4.36 -9.85
C GLU A 55 23.32 4.49 -10.80
N LEU A 56 23.32 3.77 -11.92
CA LEU A 56 24.41 3.86 -12.90
C LEU A 56 24.45 5.24 -13.56
N ASP A 57 23.29 5.82 -13.89
CA ASP A 57 23.21 7.16 -14.47
C ASP A 57 23.73 8.23 -13.50
N ALA A 58 23.41 8.11 -12.20
CA ALA A 58 23.98 8.96 -11.16
C ALA A 58 25.51 8.83 -11.06
N LEU A 59 26.03 7.60 -11.04
CA LEU A 59 27.48 7.36 -11.00
C LEU A 59 28.21 7.90 -12.24
N ILE A 60 27.60 7.80 -13.43
CA ILE A 60 28.15 8.37 -14.67
C ILE A 60 28.20 9.89 -14.58
N ALA A 61 27.13 10.53 -14.10
CA ALA A 61 27.08 11.98 -13.93
C ALA A 61 28.13 12.47 -12.92
N GLU A 62 28.30 11.79 -11.79
CA GLU A 62 29.32 12.10 -10.78
C GLU A 62 30.75 11.93 -11.31
N ALA A 63 31.00 10.85 -12.06
CA ALA A 63 32.29 10.63 -12.70
C ALA A 63 32.60 11.72 -13.73
N HIS A 64 31.57 12.18 -14.46
CA HIS A 64 31.70 13.30 -15.39
C HIS A 64 32.03 14.61 -14.66
N ALA A 65 31.23 14.97 -13.65
CA ALA A 65 31.43 16.15 -12.82
C ALA A 65 32.82 16.18 -12.16
N SER A 66 33.28 15.03 -11.66
CA SER A 66 34.61 14.88 -11.07
C SER A 66 35.75 15.11 -12.06
N ARG A 67 35.52 14.82 -13.35
CA ARG A 67 36.51 14.98 -14.41
C ARG A 67 36.51 16.39 -14.99
N THR A 68 35.35 16.99 -15.22
CA THR A 68 35.23 18.31 -15.85
C THR A 68 35.33 19.45 -14.83
N GLY A 69 34.73 19.28 -13.64
CA GLY A 69 34.60 20.33 -12.64
C GLY A 69 33.62 21.47 -13.02
N ASP A 70 32.85 21.30 -14.10
CA ASP A 70 31.86 22.29 -14.56
C ASP A 70 30.70 22.38 -13.56
N PRO A 71 30.30 23.58 -13.10
CA PRO A 71 29.12 23.77 -12.26
C PRO A 71 27.84 23.11 -12.78
N GLU A 72 27.63 23.08 -14.10
CA GLU A 72 26.46 22.40 -14.68
C GLU A 72 26.55 20.88 -14.58
N ASP A 73 27.74 20.31 -14.70
CA ASP A 73 27.95 18.86 -14.51
C ASP A 73 27.75 18.47 -13.05
N VAL A 74 28.21 19.31 -12.11
CA VAL A 74 27.98 19.12 -10.67
C VAL A 74 26.48 19.16 -10.36
N ARG A 75 25.76 20.16 -10.86
CA ARG A 75 24.30 20.25 -10.68
C ARG A 75 23.58 19.01 -11.22
N ARG A 76 23.96 18.53 -12.40
CA ARG A 76 23.38 17.32 -13.00
C ARG A 76 23.66 16.06 -12.18
N ALA A 77 24.86 15.95 -11.62
CA ALA A 77 25.21 14.83 -10.73
C ALA A 77 24.36 14.84 -9.45
N GLU A 78 24.16 16.02 -8.84
CA GLU A 78 23.30 16.18 -7.67
C GLU A 78 21.84 15.82 -7.97
N GLU A 79 21.32 16.27 -9.11
CA GLU A 79 19.96 15.94 -9.56
C GLU A 79 19.77 14.44 -9.81
N ALA A 80 20.72 13.79 -10.48
CA ALA A 80 20.69 12.36 -10.71
C ALA A 80 20.75 11.57 -9.40
N ARG A 81 21.58 12.02 -8.43
CA ARG A 81 21.66 11.39 -7.12
C ARG A 81 20.36 11.52 -6.32
N ALA A 82 19.69 12.66 -6.41
CA ALA A 82 18.42 12.89 -5.74
C ALA A 82 17.30 11.95 -6.22
N ILE A 83 17.35 11.49 -7.48
CA ILE A 83 16.38 10.53 -8.04
C ILE A 83 16.55 9.12 -7.43
N VAL A 84 17.79 8.75 -7.13
CA VAL A 84 18.12 7.40 -6.63
C VAL A 84 17.96 7.30 -5.11
N MET A 85 18.18 8.41 -4.40
CA MET A 85 18.06 8.44 -2.95
C MET A 85 16.59 8.26 -2.52
N PRO A 86 16.32 7.48 -1.47
CA PRO A 86 14.99 7.46 -0.86
C PRO A 86 14.58 8.87 -0.47
N MET A 87 13.31 9.24 -0.69
CA MET A 87 12.82 10.55 -0.28
C MET A 87 12.88 10.68 1.25
N PRO A 88 13.65 11.63 1.81
CA PRO A 88 13.76 11.77 3.26
C PRO A 88 12.40 12.11 3.87
N GLY A 89 12.03 11.41 4.95
CA GLY A 89 10.77 11.61 5.69
C GLY A 89 9.59 10.79 5.17
N VAL A 90 9.78 9.97 4.13
CA VAL A 90 8.76 9.03 3.66
C VAL A 90 8.80 7.74 4.48
N GLU A 91 9.98 7.29 4.92
CA GLU A 91 10.14 6.13 5.80
C GLU A 91 9.35 6.29 7.11
N GLU A 92 9.32 7.50 7.68
CA GLU A 92 8.55 7.86 8.87
C GLU A 92 7.04 7.76 8.66
N LEU A 93 6.54 7.97 7.44
CA LEU A 93 5.12 7.79 7.08
C LEU A 93 4.74 6.31 6.90
N PHE A 94 5.71 5.44 6.59
CA PHE A 94 5.49 3.99 6.37
C PHE A 94 5.75 3.13 7.62
N HIS A 95 6.47 3.63 8.62
CA HIS A 95 6.74 2.89 9.86
C HIS A 95 5.49 2.52 10.67
N ASP A 96 4.39 3.27 10.54
CA ASP A 96 3.09 2.92 11.15
C ASP A 96 2.30 1.84 10.36
N TRP A 97 2.69 1.53 9.12
CA TRP A 97 1.95 0.60 8.24
C TRP A 97 2.72 -0.67 7.84
N MET A 98 4.03 -0.73 8.08
CA MET A 98 4.86 -1.91 7.80
C MET A 98 5.60 -2.42 9.04
N ASP A 99 4.94 -3.29 9.81
CA ASP A 99 5.67 -4.28 10.60
C ASP A 99 6.35 -5.30 9.68
N SER A 100 7.48 -5.82 10.14
CA SER A 100 8.54 -6.52 9.38
C SER A 100 8.19 -7.83 8.66
N ASP A 101 6.92 -8.20 8.49
CA ASP A 101 6.50 -9.46 7.84
C ASP A 101 5.79 -9.28 6.48
N GLY A 102 5.65 -8.05 5.98
CA GLY A 102 4.95 -7.77 4.73
C GLY A 102 3.43 -7.85 4.89
N LEU A 103 2.73 -6.88 4.28
CA LEU A 103 1.27 -6.72 4.22
C LEU A 103 0.48 -7.49 5.29
N SER A 104 0.19 -6.82 6.41
CA SER A 104 -0.62 -7.34 7.52
C SER A 104 -1.86 -8.08 6.99
N PRO A 105 -2.22 -9.25 7.57
CA PRO A 105 -3.29 -10.08 7.05
C PRO A 105 -4.58 -9.26 7.00
N ARG A 106 -5.15 -9.19 5.79
CA ARG A 106 -6.42 -8.55 5.46
C ARG A 106 -7.39 -8.60 6.65
N PRO A 107 -7.93 -7.46 7.12
CA PRO A 107 -8.82 -7.47 8.27
C PRO A 107 -10.04 -8.35 7.96
N PRO A 108 -10.53 -9.13 8.95
CA PRO A 108 -11.72 -9.95 8.75
C PRO A 108 -12.87 -9.06 8.29
N ARG A 109 -13.59 -9.52 7.26
CA ARG A 109 -14.80 -8.86 6.74
C ARG A 109 -15.66 -8.43 7.92
N CYS A 110 -15.91 -7.12 8.02
CA CYS A 110 -16.89 -6.57 8.95
C CYS A 110 -18.26 -7.18 8.60
N SER A 111 -18.72 -8.15 9.40
CA SER A 111 -20.11 -8.60 9.35
C SER A 111 -20.98 -7.54 9.99
N PRO A 112 -22.11 -7.12 9.37
CA PRO A 112 -22.91 -6.04 9.91
C PRO A 112 -23.54 -6.46 11.24
N SER A 113 -23.44 -5.54 12.19
CA SER A 113 -23.98 -5.45 13.55
C SER A 113 -25.30 -6.20 13.83
N SER A 114 -25.33 -6.86 14.99
CA SER A 114 -26.53 -6.92 15.84
C SER A 114 -26.35 -5.97 17.04
N PRO A 115 -27.39 -5.24 17.48
CA PRO A 115 -27.25 -4.08 18.35
C PRO A 115 -27.14 -4.47 19.83
N SER A 116 -26.17 -3.91 20.55
CA SER A 116 -26.14 -3.92 22.01
C SER A 116 -26.93 -2.70 22.54
N GLY A 117 -27.98 -2.97 23.33
CA GLY A 117 -28.78 -1.95 24.00
C GLY A 117 -28.05 -1.29 25.19
N PRO A 118 -28.56 -0.14 25.69
CA PRO A 118 -27.87 0.67 26.69
C PRO A 118 -28.15 0.16 28.11
N GLN A 119 -27.11 -0.10 28.91
CA GLN A 119 -27.27 -0.19 30.36
C GLN A 119 -26.81 1.11 31.03
N ALA A 120 -27.82 1.84 31.49
CA ALA A 120 -27.69 2.99 32.34
C ALA A 120 -27.32 2.59 33.78
N GLY A 121 -26.36 3.34 34.34
CA GLY A 121 -26.33 3.85 35.71
C GLY A 121 -26.56 2.91 36.89
N GLN A 122 -25.52 2.70 37.69
CA GLN A 122 -25.67 2.72 39.15
C GLN A 122 -24.55 3.55 39.79
N ALA A 123 -24.93 4.74 40.22
CA ALA A 123 -24.23 5.54 41.20
C ALA A 123 -24.58 5.06 42.62
N GLN A 124 -23.62 5.17 43.55
CA GLN A 124 -23.82 5.72 44.90
C GLN A 124 -22.45 5.85 45.61
N ARG A 125 -22.03 7.11 45.87
CA ARG A 125 -22.05 7.83 47.17
C ARG A 125 -20.91 7.36 48.09
N GLY A 126 -20.02 8.19 48.61
CA GLY A 126 -19.96 9.65 48.77
C GLY A 126 -19.42 9.96 50.16
N GLY A 127 -18.56 10.98 50.31
CA GLY A 127 -18.19 11.54 51.62
C GLY A 127 -16.87 12.31 51.62
N PRO A 128 -16.75 13.47 52.32
CA PRO A 128 -16.25 14.68 51.65
C PRO A 128 -15.24 15.55 52.46
N GLN A 129 -14.69 16.57 51.78
CA GLN A 129 -14.08 17.82 52.31
C GLN A 129 -12.67 17.70 52.94
N ALA A 130 -11.74 18.67 52.84
CA ALA A 130 -11.90 20.11 52.67
C ALA A 130 -10.66 20.76 51.99
N LEU A 131 -10.95 21.78 51.18
CA LEU A 131 -10.04 22.85 50.81
C LEU A 131 -9.90 23.85 51.97
N SER A 132 -8.68 24.32 52.23
CA SER A 132 -8.41 25.62 52.87
C SER A 132 -7.02 26.09 52.41
N ARG A 133 -6.94 26.96 51.40
CA ARG A 133 -6.89 28.45 51.47
C ARG A 133 -5.61 29.04 52.09
N ALA A 134 -4.85 29.69 51.20
CA ALA A 134 -4.47 31.12 51.24
C ALA A 134 -3.17 31.60 51.93
N GLY A 135 -2.47 32.48 51.19
CA GLY A 135 -1.49 33.48 51.63
C GLY A 135 -0.04 33.07 51.38
N THR A 136 0.89 33.84 50.81
CA THR A 136 1.00 35.27 50.45
C THR A 136 2.33 35.41 49.67
N GLN A 137 2.33 35.98 48.44
CA GLN A 137 3.02 37.22 48.04
C GLN A 137 4.48 37.45 48.49
N GLY A 138 5.36 37.77 47.53
CA GLY A 138 6.50 38.69 47.77
C GLY A 138 7.80 38.51 46.96
N ALA A 139 7.80 38.97 45.70
CA ALA A 139 8.86 39.60 44.87
C ALA A 139 10.36 39.14 44.84
N PRO A 140 11.06 39.31 43.68
CA PRO A 140 12.49 39.09 43.51
C PRO A 140 13.33 40.35 43.78
N GLY A 141 14.51 40.19 44.38
CA GLY A 141 15.47 41.25 44.67
C GLY A 141 16.83 41.02 44.00
N SER A 142 17.20 41.95 43.13
CA SER A 142 18.49 42.12 42.45
C SER A 142 19.58 42.65 43.40
N GLY A 143 20.84 42.27 43.15
CA GLY A 143 22.06 42.87 43.70
C GLY A 143 23.25 41.96 43.35
N ALA A 144 24.02 42.30 42.31
CA ALA A 144 25.21 43.17 42.30
C ALA A 144 26.48 42.33 42.36
#